data_AF-U5H0Q5-F1
#
_entry.id   AF-U5H0Q5-F1
#
_cell.length_a   1.000
_cell.length_b   1.000
_cell.length_c   1.000
_cell.angle_alpha   90.00
_cell.angle_beta   90.00
_cell.angle_gamma   90.00
#
_symmetry.space_group_name_H-M   'P 1'
#
loop_
_entity.id
_entity.type
_entity.pdbx_description
1 polymer ?
#
loop_
_entity_poly.entity_id
_entity_poly.type
_entity_poly.pdbx_seq_one_letter_code
_entity_poly.pdbx_strand_id
1 'polypeptide(L)'
;MILGIGVDLLHLPRLSSLIKRRGAERFARRILTPLELEQWRKIDKDELQPRGAERSKGDLGATFLAVRWAAKEATYKALYSSRRITSWQSVQVEKIAWFQT
;
A
#
# COMPACT_ATOMS: atom_id res chain seq x y z
N MET A 1 13.59 21.05 12.71
CA MET A 1 12.60 21.83 11.93
C MET A 1 11.67 20.85 11.22
N ILE A 2 10.35 21.06 11.24
CA ILE A 2 9.37 20.20 10.57
C ILE A 2 9.30 20.58 9.09
N LEU A 3 9.38 19.61 8.17
CA LEU A 3 9.33 19.85 6.72
C LEU A 3 7.90 20.10 6.20
N GLY A 4 6.92 19.39 6.77
CA GLY A 4 5.52 19.49 6.44
C GLY A 4 4.72 18.32 7.04
N ILE A 5 3.40 18.40 6.96
CA ILE A 5 2.46 17.36 7.41
C ILE A 5 1.54 17.03 6.24
N GLY A 6 1.27 15.74 6.04
CA GLY A 6 0.36 15.29 5.00
C GLY A 6 -0.61 14.24 5.54
N VAL A 7 -1.86 14.33 5.12
CA VAL A 7 -2.94 13.43 5.51
C VAL A 7 -3.63 12.92 4.25
N ASP A 8 -4.03 11.66 4.26
CA ASP A 8 -4.77 11.06 3.17
C ASP A 8 -5.86 10.12 3.69
N LEU A 9 -7.01 10.13 3.00
CA LEU A 9 -8.15 9.26 3.28
C LEU A 9 -8.59 8.61 1.97
N LEU A 10 -8.68 7.28 1.98
CA LEU A 10 -8.96 6.49 0.80
C LEU A 10 -10.26 5.68 0.96
N HIS A 11 -11.13 5.75 -0.05
CA HIS A 11 -12.37 4.97 -0.08
C HIS A 11 -12.14 3.59 -0.71
N LEU A 12 -12.14 2.53 0.13
CA LEU A 12 -11.83 1.15 -0.29
C LEU A 12 -12.72 0.63 -1.44
N PRO A 13 -14.06 0.79 -1.44
CA PRO A 13 -14.88 0.33 -2.56
C PRO A 13 -14.49 0.99 -3.89
N ARG A 14 -14.18 2.29 -3.88
CA ARG A 14 -13.73 3.02 -5.08
C ARG A 14 -12.39 2.48 -5.59
N LEU A 15 -11.45 2.21 -4.67
CA LEU A 15 -10.19 1.57 -5.01
C LEU A 15 -10.41 0.19 -5.64
N SER A 16 -11.23 -0.65 -5.02
CA SER A 16 -11.54 -1.99 -5.51
C SER A 16 -12.15 -1.95 -6.91
N SER A 17 -13.09 -1.04 -7.19
CA SER A 17 -13.62 -0.83 -8.53
C SER A 17 -12.59 -0.34 -9.54
N LEU A 18 -11.61 0.47 -9.11
CA LEU A 18 -10.50 0.91 -9.97
C LEU A 18 -9.57 -0.26 -10.31
N ILE A 19 -9.18 -1.05 -9.29
CA ILE A 19 -8.31 -2.22 -9.43
C ILE A 19 -8.95 -3.25 -10.36
N LYS A 20 -10.24 -3.56 -10.17
CA LYS A 20 -10.99 -4.47 -11.05
C LYS A 20 -10.97 -4.04 -12.51
N ARG A 21 -11.07 -2.73 -12.80
CA ARG A 21 -11.05 -2.19 -14.18
C ARG A 21 -9.66 -2.11 -14.80
N ARG A 22 -8.61 -1.85 -14.03
CA ARG A 22 -7.24 -1.60 -14.54
C ARG A 22 -6.30 -2.81 -14.43
N GLY A 23 -6.69 -3.80 -13.64
CA GLY A 23 -5.88 -4.97 -13.30
C GLY A 23 -5.02 -4.74 -12.05
N ALA A 24 -5.11 -5.67 -11.10
CA ALA A 24 -4.39 -5.59 -9.83
C ALA A 24 -2.87 -5.58 -10.00
N GLU A 25 -2.32 -6.46 -10.83
CA GLU A 25 -0.87 -6.55 -11.07
C GLU A 25 -0.29 -5.26 -11.66
N ARG A 26 -0.99 -4.65 -12.64
CA ARG A 26 -0.56 -3.38 -13.25
C ARG A 26 -0.55 -2.25 -12.22
N PHE A 27 -1.59 -2.22 -11.38
CA PHE A 27 -1.73 -1.22 -10.34
C PHE A 27 -0.66 -1.40 -9.24
N ALA A 28 -0.45 -2.62 -8.77
CA ALA A 28 0.59 -2.99 -7.82
C ALA A 28 1.98 -2.57 -8.31
N ARG A 29 2.37 -2.91 -9.55
CA ARG A 29 3.68 -2.53 -10.12
C ARG A 29 3.91 -1.03 -10.21
N ARG A 30 2.84 -0.24 -10.39
CA ARG A 30 2.94 1.22 -10.46
C ARG A 30 3.22 1.85 -9.10
N ILE A 31 2.60 1.31 -8.04
CA ILE A 31 2.60 1.94 -6.72
C ILE A 31 3.65 1.35 -5.79
N LEU A 32 3.82 0.03 -5.81
CA LEU A 32 4.66 -0.70 -4.87
C LEU A 32 6.13 -0.63 -5.27
N THR A 33 7.02 -0.54 -4.28
CA THR A 33 8.45 -0.81 -4.47
C THR A 33 8.68 -2.31 -4.73
N PRO A 34 9.87 -2.73 -5.19
CA PRO A 34 10.16 -4.15 -5.39
C PRO A 34 9.92 -5.01 -4.15
N LEU A 35 10.29 -4.51 -2.96
CA LEU A 35 10.11 -5.22 -1.69
C LEU A 35 8.63 -5.32 -1.30
N GLU A 36 7.88 -4.23 -1.43
CA GLU A 36 6.44 -4.24 -1.18
C GLU A 36 5.68 -5.14 -2.18
N LEU A 37 6.12 -5.18 -3.44
CA LEU A 37 5.52 -6.03 -4.47
C LEU A 37 5.74 -7.51 -4.17
N GLU A 38 6.91 -7.88 -3.66
CA GLU A 38 7.18 -9.25 -3.21
C GLU A 38 6.27 -9.63 -2.04
N GLN A 39 6.13 -8.75 -1.04
CA GLN A 39 5.21 -8.95 0.08
C GLN A 39 3.76 -9.10 -0.38
N TRP A 40 3.32 -8.25 -1.31
CA TRP A 40 1.97 -8.31 -1.86
C TRP A 40 1.70 -9.63 -2.59
N ARG A 41 2.66 -10.13 -3.37
CA ARG A 41 2.57 -11.44 -4.04
C ARG A 41 2.55 -12.61 -3.06
N LYS A 42 3.17 -12.48 -1.88
CA LYS A 42 3.10 -13.51 -0.84
C LYS A 42 1.70 -13.59 -0.23
N ILE A 43 1.01 -12.45 -0.06
CA ILE A 43 -0.39 -12.43 0.42
C ILE A 43 -1.32 -13.19 -0.54
N ASP A 44 -1.05 -13.13 -1.84
CA ASP A 44 -1.80 -13.87 -2.87
C ASP A 44 -1.51 -15.38 -2.81
N LYS A 45 -0.28 -15.77 -2.44
CA LYS A 45 0.20 -17.17 -2.39
C LYS A 45 -0.07 -17.91 -1.08
N ASP A 46 -0.32 -17.21 0.02
CA ASP A 46 -0.54 -17.79 1.36
C ASP A 46 -1.97 -18.38 1.48
N GLU A 47 -2.34 -19.23 0.52
CA GLU A 47 -3.66 -19.84 0.37
C GLU A 47 -4.02 -20.85 1.48
N LEU A 48 -3.03 -21.31 2.26
CA LEU A 48 -3.06 -22.59 2.97
C LEU A 48 -3.45 -22.54 4.46
N GLN A 49 -3.84 -21.40 5.03
CA GLN A 49 -4.32 -21.37 6.41
C GLN A 49 -5.76 -20.87 6.51
N PRO A 50 -6.73 -21.75 6.85
CA PRO A 50 -8.07 -21.33 7.19
C PRO A 50 -8.06 -20.75 8.61
N ARG A 51 -7.99 -19.43 8.73
CA ARG A 51 -8.27 -18.76 10.00
C ARG A 51 -9.42 -17.76 9.84
N GLY A 52 -10.63 -18.29 9.93
CA GLY A 52 -11.78 -17.73 10.65
C GLY A 52 -12.18 -16.26 10.45
N ALA A 53 -11.74 -15.57 9.41
CA ALA A 53 -12.05 -14.16 9.20
C ALA A 53 -13.03 -13.97 8.02
N GLU A 54 -14.17 -13.32 8.28
CA GLU A 54 -15.25 -13.00 7.34
C GLU A 54 -14.85 -12.13 6.12
N ARG A 55 -13.56 -11.79 5.96
CA ARG A 55 -13.08 -10.97 4.85
C ARG A 55 -12.58 -11.84 3.71
N SER A 56 -13.07 -11.58 2.50
CA SER A 56 -12.63 -12.34 1.33
C SER A 56 -11.14 -12.08 1.05
N LYS A 57 -10.39 -13.08 0.60
CA LYS A 57 -8.93 -12.95 0.33
C LYS A 57 -8.59 -11.80 -0.63
N GLY A 58 -9.46 -11.55 -1.62
CA GLY A 58 -9.33 -10.39 -2.51
C GLY A 58 -9.32 -9.04 -1.78
N ASP A 59 -9.97 -8.97 -0.61
CA ASP A 59 -10.00 -7.78 0.22
C ASP A 59 -8.66 -7.54 0.93
N LEU A 60 -7.89 -8.58 1.27
CA LEU A 60 -6.57 -8.44 1.90
C LEU A 60 -5.55 -7.84 0.92
N GLY A 61 -5.51 -8.36 -0.31
CA GLY A 61 -4.65 -7.82 -1.36
C GLY A 61 -5.01 -6.37 -1.73
N ALA A 62 -6.31 -6.06 -1.83
CA ALA A 62 -6.79 -4.70 -2.07
C ALA A 62 -6.49 -3.75 -0.89
N THR A 63 -6.67 -4.23 0.35
CA THR A 63 -6.34 -3.47 1.57
C THR A 63 -4.85 -3.21 1.66
N PHE A 64 -4.01 -4.17 1.28
CA PHE A 64 -2.57 -3.97 1.23
C PHE A 64 -2.22 -2.79 0.34
N LEU A 65 -2.71 -2.79 -0.90
CA LEU A 65 -2.51 -1.72 -1.86
C LEU A 65 -3.07 -0.38 -1.37
N ALA A 66 -4.25 -0.40 -0.73
CA ALA A 66 -4.90 0.78 -0.16
C ALA A 66 -4.01 1.50 0.86
N VAL A 67 -3.50 0.75 1.83
CA VAL A 67 -2.66 1.31 2.91
C VAL A 67 -1.39 1.93 2.35
N ARG A 68 -0.73 1.27 1.38
CA ARG A 68 0.51 1.78 0.79
C ARG A 68 0.23 3.02 -0.05
N TRP A 69 -0.87 3.04 -0.80
CA TRP A 69 -1.24 4.22 -1.55
C TRP A 69 -1.50 5.41 -0.62
N ALA A 70 -2.35 5.24 0.40
CA ALA A 70 -2.67 6.32 1.33
C ALA A 70 -1.43 6.86 2.07
N ALA A 71 -0.55 5.96 2.53
CA ALA A 71 0.70 6.36 3.18
C ALA A 71 1.63 7.14 2.24
N LYS A 72 1.73 6.72 0.96
CA LYS A 72 2.56 7.41 -0.03
C LYS A 72 1.99 8.76 -0.43
N GLU A 73 0.66 8.89 -0.53
CA GLU A 73 -0.01 10.18 -0.76
C GLU A 73 0.18 11.15 0.42
N ALA A 74 0.03 10.65 1.66
CA ALA A 74 0.31 11.43 2.86
C ALA A 74 1.78 11.90 2.88
N THR A 75 2.72 11.02 2.53
CA THR A 75 4.15 11.35 2.42
C THR A 75 4.40 12.40 1.33
N TYR A 76 3.78 12.25 0.16
CA TYR A 76 3.85 13.23 -0.93
C TYR A 76 3.38 14.61 -0.49
N LYS A 77 2.23 14.68 0.18
CA LYS A 77 1.65 15.93 0.70
C LYS A 77 2.57 16.58 1.75
N ALA A 78 3.17 15.78 2.63
CA ALA A 78 4.10 16.29 3.63
C ALA A 78 5.39 16.87 3.03
N LEU A 79 5.84 16.32 1.89
CA LEU A 79 7.12 16.70 1.26
C LEU A 79 6.97 17.67 0.08
N TYR A 80 5.75 17.96 -0.37
CA TYR A 80 5.47 18.72 -1.60
C TYR A 80 6.21 20.05 -1.70
N SER A 81 6.35 20.78 -0.60
CA SER A 81 7.00 22.10 -0.53
C SER A 81 8.53 22.05 -0.61
N SER A 82 9.15 20.91 -0.30
CA SER A 82 10.60 20.82 -0.06
C SER A 82 11.32 19.77 -0.89
N ARG A 83 10.64 18.71 -1.36
CA ARG A 83 11.23 17.63 -2.15
C ARG A 83 10.24 17.12 -3.20
N ARG A 84 10.73 16.89 -4.42
CA ARG A 84 9.92 16.29 -5.49
C ARG A 84 10.02 14.77 -5.45
N ILE A 85 8.96 14.13 -4.99
CA ILE A 85 8.74 12.69 -5.18
C ILE A 85 8.26 12.51 -6.62
N THR A 86 9.09 11.92 -7.48
CA THR A 86 8.82 11.76 -8.92
C THR A 86 8.11 10.44 -9.26
N SER A 87 8.17 9.46 -8.36
CA SER A 87 7.56 8.14 -8.54
C SER A 87 7.08 7.58 -7.20
N TRP A 88 5.98 6.82 -7.21
CA TRP A 88 5.50 6.07 -6.03
C TRP A 88 6.52 5.08 -5.49
N GLN A 89 7.40 4.59 -6.36
CA GLN A 89 8.45 3.63 -6.00
C GLN A 89 9.62 4.27 -5.23
N SER A 90 9.67 5.61 -5.15
CA SER A 90 10.69 6.32 -4.35
C SER A 90 10.36 6.39 -2.85
N VAL A 91 9.17 5.91 -2.46
CA VAL A 91 8.74 5.81 -1.07
C VAL A 91 8.45 4.35 -0.76
N GLN A 92 9.02 3.83 0.33
CA GLN A 92 8.79 2.47 0.82
C GLN A 92 8.13 2.52 2.20
N VAL A 93 7.10 1.69 2.40
CA VAL A 93 6.41 1.52 3.68
C VAL A 93 6.81 0.18 4.27
N GLU A 94 7.51 0.21 5.40
CA GLU A 94 7.91 -0.99 6.14
C GLU A 94 7.23 -1.08 7.49
N LYS A 95 6.89 -2.31 7.87
CA LYS A 95 6.48 -2.63 9.24
C LYS A 95 7.72 -3.05 10.01
N ILE A 96 8.11 -2.24 10.97
CA ILE A 96 9.24 -2.54 11.85
C ILE A 96 8.76 -3.56 12.90
N ALA A 97 9.48 -4.66 13.08
CA ALA A 97 9.28 -5.56 14.21
C ALA A 97 9.97 -4.94 15.43
N TRP A 98 9.21 -4.67 16.49
CA TRP A 98 9.81 -4.25 17.75
C TRP A 98 10.52 -5.46 18.38
N PHE A 99 11.78 -5.27 18.80
CA PHE A 99 12.58 -6.32 19.44
C PHE A 99 11.86 -6.85 20.69
N GLN A 100 11.78 -8.18 20.83
CA GLN A 100 11.56 -8.83 22.12
C GLN A 100 12.85 -8.68 22.92
N THR A 101 12.78 -7.96 24.03
CA THR A 101 13.86 -7.84 25.00
C THR A 101 13.98 -9.12 25.82
#